data_AF-A0A142WZF1-F1
#
_entry.id   AF-A0A142WZF1-F1
#
_cell.length_a   1.000
_cell.length_b   1.000
_cell.length_c   1.000
_cell.angle_alpha   90.00
_cell.angle_beta   90.00
_cell.angle_gamma   90.00
#
_symmetry.space_group_name_H-M   'P 1'
#
loop_
_entity.id
_entity.type
_entity.pdbx_description
1 polymer ?
#
loop_
_entity_poly.entity_id
_entity_poly.type
_entity_poly.pdbx_seq_one_letter_code
_entity_poly.pdbx_strand_id
1 'polypeptide(L)' 'MERLDGYLRIKDAAAFLGVSPNTLRNWGRDGKVPEHRHPVNNYRLYKETELSRLLRLAEQRPKSAPVHRSPVAHRPG' A
#
# COMPACT_ATOMS: atom_id res chain seq x y z
N MET A 1 10.31 14.03 18.91
CA MET A 1 9.62 12.96 18.15
C MET A 1 10.08 13.10 16.71
N GLU A 2 10.93 12.20 16.24
CA GLU A 2 11.38 12.20 14.85
C GLU A 2 10.16 11.90 13.99
N ARG A 3 9.58 12.97 13.46
CA ARG A 3 8.39 12.87 12.66
C ARG A 3 8.79 12.15 11.39
N LEU A 4 8.34 10.91 11.23
CA LEU A 4 8.33 10.20 9.96
C LEU A 4 7.28 10.86 9.03
N ASP A 5 7.34 12.19 8.87
CA ASP A 5 6.33 13.11 8.30
C ASP A 5 5.88 12.80 6.87
N GLY A 6 6.46 11.79 6.26
CA GLY A 6 6.05 11.33 4.96
C GLY A 6 6.16 9.84 4.79
N TYR A 7 6.40 9.05 5.85
CA TYR A 7 6.51 7.59 5.73
C TYR A 7 5.36 6.90 6.45
N LEU A 8 4.50 6.28 5.66
CA LEU A 8 3.35 5.49 6.06
C LEU A 8 3.70 4.01 6.09
N ARG A 9 3.10 3.27 7.01
CA ARG A 9 3.21 1.81 7.01
C ARG A 9 2.25 1.23 5.98
N ILE A 10 2.38 -0.06 5.69
CA ILE A 10 1.51 -0.75 4.73
C ILE A 10 0.00 -0.59 5.05
N LYS A 11 -0.37 -0.51 6.33
CA LYS A 11 -1.77 -0.33 6.74
C LYS A 11 -2.27 1.07 6.40
N ASP A 12 -1.51 2.10 6.79
CA ASP A 12 -1.87 3.50 6.54
C ASP A 12 -1.83 3.83 5.05
N ALA A 13 -0.82 3.32 4.34
CA ALA A 13 -0.71 3.46 2.89
C ALA A 13 -1.86 2.79 2.14
N ALA A 14 -2.32 1.61 2.60
CA ALA A 14 -3.46 0.93 2.02
C ALA A 14 -4.77 1.68 2.26
N ALA A 15 -4.95 2.23 3.47
CA ALA A 15 -6.08 3.09 3.80
C ALA A 15 -6.07 4.37 2.95
N PHE A 16 -4.91 5.00 2.77
CA PHE A 16 -4.73 6.19 1.94
C PHE A 16 -5.09 5.94 0.47
N LEU A 17 -4.70 4.79 -0.07
CA LEU A 17 -5.02 4.37 -1.44
C LEU A 17 -6.44 3.79 -1.61
N GLY A 18 -7.16 3.53 -0.51
CA GLY A 18 -8.46 2.84 -0.56
C GLY A 18 -8.38 1.39 -1.04
N VAL A 19 -7.25 0.72 -0.84
CA VAL A 19 -7.04 -0.70 -1.22
C VAL A 19 -6.83 -1.57 0.01
N SER A 20 -6.90 -2.90 -0.16
CA SER A 20 -6.55 -3.80 0.94
C SER A 20 -5.03 -3.79 1.21
N PRO A 21 -4.58 -3.96 2.47
CA PRO A 21 -3.14 -4.10 2.78
C PRO A 21 -2.48 -5.23 1.99
N ASN A 22 -3.23 -6.30 1.70
CA ASN A 22 -2.74 -7.44 0.93
C ASN A 22 -2.52 -7.10 -0.55
N THR A 23 -3.40 -6.26 -1.13
CA THR A 23 -3.23 -5.70 -2.47
C THR A 23 -1.96 -4.85 -2.54
N LEU A 24 -1.78 -3.95 -1.57
CA LEU A 24 -0.59 -3.10 -1.52
C LEU A 24 0.70 -3.92 -1.37
N ARG A 25 0.64 -5.00 -0.58
CA ARG A 25 1.73 -5.95 -0.38
C ARG A 25 2.10 -6.70 -1.67
N ASN A 26 1.08 -7.11 -2.44
CA ASN A 26 1.28 -7.70 -3.76
C ASN A 26 1.92 -6.69 -4.71
N TRP A 27 1.47 -5.43 -4.72
CA TRP A 27 2.06 -4.40 -5.59
C TRP A 27 3.51 -4.09 -5.24
N GLY A 28 3.86 -4.06 -3.96
CA GLY A 28 5.25 -3.92 -3.53
C GLY A 28 6.12 -5.11 -3.92
N ARG A 29 5.59 -6.34 -3.86
CA ARG A 29 6.26 -7.55 -4.38
C ARG A 29 6.43 -7.52 -5.91
N ASP A 30 5.45 -6.97 -6.62
CA ASP A 30 5.43 -6.81 -8.08
C ASP A 30 6.32 -5.65 -8.56
N GLY A 31 6.91 -4.88 -7.64
CA GLY A 31 7.70 -3.69 -7.97
C GLY A 31 6.87 -2.50 -8.45
N LYS A 32 5.54 -2.55 -8.31
CA LYS A 32 4.62 -1.47 -8.70
C LYS A 32 4.61 -0.33 -7.71
N VAL A 33 4.97 -0.58 -6.44
CA VAL A 33 5.02 0.43 -5.39
C VAL A 33 6.43 0.49 -4.82
N PRO A 34 7.03 1.69 -4.69
CA PRO A 34 8.35 1.83 -4.10
C PRO A 34 8.28 1.50 -2.60
N GLU A 35 8.86 0.36 -2.23
CA GLU A 35 9.04 -0.05 -0.85
C GLU A 35 10.37 0.52 -0.33
N HIS A 36 10.30 1.47 0.60
CA HIS A 36 11.50 1.94 1.29
C HIS A 36 11.77 1.02 2.46
N ARG A 37 12.96 0.42 2.48
CA ARG A 37 13.42 -0.40 3.61
C ARG A 37 14.18 0.47 4.58
N HIS A 38 13.76 0.47 5.84
CA HIS A 38 14.50 1.18 6.87
C HIS A 38 15.86 0.51 7.09
N PRO A 39 17.00 1.20 6.90
CA PRO A 39 18.34 0.59 6.94
C PRO A 39 18.67 -0.02 8.31
N VAL A 40 18.08 0.51 9.37
CA VAL A 40 18.33 0.06 10.75
C VAL A 40 17.41 -1.09 11.18
N ASN A 41 16.23 -1.23 10.57
CA ASN A 41 15.15 -2.02 11.20
C ASN A 41 14.33 -2.89 10.22
N ASN A 42 14.70 -2.91 8.94
CA ASN A 42 14.11 -3.73 7.87
C ASN A 42 12.57 -3.62 7.71
N TYR A 43 11.94 -2.63 8.37
CA TYR A 43 10.53 -2.33 8.18
C TYR A 43 10.31 -1.73 6.80
N ARG A 44 9.18 -2.11 6.19
CA ARG A 44 8.70 -1.53 4.94
C ARG A 44 7.95 -0.24 5.25
N LEU A 45 8.44 0.84 4.68
CA LEU A 45 7.88 2.17 4.75
C LEU A 45 7.51 2.62 3.35
N TYR A 46 6.39 3.34 3.25
CA TYR A 46 5.85 3.86 2.00
C TYR A 46 5.77 5.37 2.11
N LYS A 47 6.34 6.09 1.14
CA LYS A 47 6.30 7.55 1.21
C LYS A 47 4.92 8.05 0.77
N GLU A 48 4.30 8.94 1.54
CA GLU A 48 3.01 9.55 1.20
C GLU A 48 3.06 10.27 -0.15
N THR A 49 4.15 10.99 -0.42
CA THR A 49 4.41 11.64 -1.70
C THR A 49 4.46 10.65 -2.87
N GLU A 50 5.02 9.45 -2.65
CA GLU A 50 5.04 8.40 -3.67
C GLU A 50 3.70 7.71 -3.82
N LEU A 51 2.94 7.52 -2.74
CA LEU A 51 1.58 6.99 -2.80
C LEU A 51 0.65 7.93 -3.57
N SER A 52 0.76 9.24 -3.35
CA SER A 52 0.02 10.26 -4.11
C SER A 52 0.42 10.24 -5.59
N ARG A 53 1.72 10.15 -5.89
CA ARG A 53 2.21 10.01 -7.27
C ARG A 53 1.69 8.74 -7.95
N LEU A 54 1.65 7.63 -7.21
CA LEU A 54 1.10 6.36 -7.67
C LEU A 54 -0.38 6.45 -7.98
N LEU A 55 -1.15 7.12 -7.14
CA LEU A 55 -2.58 7.36 -7.34
C LEU A 55 -2.78 8.08 -8.69
N ARG A 56 -2.02 9.16 -8.91
CA ARG A 56 -2.04 9.91 -10.17
C ARG A 56 -1.61 9.07 -11.38
N LEU A 57 -0.65 8.16 -11.23
CA LEU A 57 -0.23 7.24 -12.30
C LEU A 57 -1.25 6.14 -12.55
N ALA A 58 -1.93 5.66 -11.51
CA ALA A 58 -2.97 4.65 -11.59
C ALA A 58 -4.24 5.21 -12.25
N GLU A 59 -4.58 6.47 -12.01
CA GLU A 59 -5.68 7.17 -12.68
C GLU A 59 -5.46 7.30 -14.20
N GLN A 60 -4.20 7.39 -14.64
CA GLN A 60 -3.85 7.50 -16.07
C GLN A 60 -3.93 6.17 -16.82
N ARG A 61 -4.05 5.03 -16.10
CA ARG A 61 -4.25 3.71 -16.72
C ARG A 61 -5.72 3.31 -16.53
N PRO A 62 -6.53 3.17 -17.59
CA PRO A 62 -7.90 2.71 -17.43
C PRO A 62 -7.91 1.35 -16.71
N LYS A 63 -8.67 1.34 -15.62
CA LYS A 63 -8.68 0.35 -14.54
C LYS A 63 -9.15 -1.01 -15.08
N SER A 64 -8.22 -1.87 -15.46
CA SER A 64 -8.53 -3.29 -15.67
C SER A 64 -8.80 -3.96 -14.32
N ALA A 65 -10.10 -3.98 -14.02
CA ALA A 65 -10.83 -4.84 -13.10
C ALA A 65 -10.79 -4.51 -11.58
N PRO A 66 -11.99 -4.39 -10.96
CA PRO A 66 -12.19 -4.70 -9.57
C PRO A 66 -12.34 -6.22 -9.45
N VAL A 67 -11.37 -6.93 -8.88
CA VAL A 67 -11.59 -8.33 -8.50
C VAL A 67 -10.87 -8.63 -7.19
N HIS A 68 -11.64 -8.51 -6.11
CA HIS A 68 -11.73 -9.44 -4.97
C HIS A 68 -12.67 -8.77 -3.95
N ARG A 69 -13.93 -9.18 -3.82
CA ARG A 69 -14.35 -10.44 -3.18
C ARG A 69 -13.41 -10.84 -2.05
N SER A 70 -13.63 -10.27 -0.88
CA SER A 70 -13.32 -10.94 0.38
C SER A 70 -14.61 -11.01 1.19
N PRO A 71 -15.35 -12.13 1.16
CA PRO A 71 -16.18 -12.44 2.31
C PRO A 71 -15.19 -12.80 3.41
N VAL A 72 -15.06 -11.95 4.41
CA VAL A 72 -14.38 -12.31 5.64
C VAL A 72 -15.16 -13.47 6.25
N ALA A 73 -14.68 -14.69 6.06
CA ALA A 73 -15.18 -15.85 6.80
C ALA A 73 -14.71 -15.69 8.24
N HIS A 74 -15.49 -14.97 9.03
CA HIS A 74 -15.42 -15.05 10.48
C HIS A 74 -16.04 -16.41 10.85
N ARG A 75 -15.19 -17.41 11.07
CA ARG A 75 -15.63 -18.69 11.63
C ARG A 75 -15.13 -18.75 13.07
N PRO A 76 -15.98 -18.56 14.09
CA PRO A 76 -15.65 -19.00 15.43
C PRO A 76 -15.81 -20.53 15.47
N GLY A 77 -14.81 -21.18 16.05
CA GLY A 77 -14.86 -22.56 16.54
C GLY A 77 -14.36 -22.53 17.97
#